data_AF-A0A3A9UW36-F1
#
_entry.id   AF-A0A3A9UW36-F1
#
_cell.length_a   1.000
_cell.length_b   1.000
_cell.length_c   1.000
_cell.angle_alpha   90.00
_cell.angle_beta   90.00
_cell.angle_gamma   90.00
#
_symmetry.space_group_name_H-M   'P 1'
#
loop_
_entity.id
_entity.type
_entity.pdbx_description
1 polymer ?
#
loop_
_entity_poly.entity_id
_entity_poly.type
_entity_poly.pdbx_seq_one_letter_code
_entity_poly.pdbx_strand_id
1 'polypeptide(L)'
;MPLLIKDYNFSSLGSLGDTVGGFLNPIIAISAAMLTFLAFYIQYQANIQVQKQFLKQQYDDSINFEYNKLKERIYLIINEVDNFNVAFHEGKLISKLNEIPKTGGKKYNFSGVQGLNLFLIEYFRDKKEKEKNKDFKFDDSFHSVALNINNLLILFYNAHITIMDSSLKEPYHNELIELLAYVYYFKIGFLVEHYIKNDPSGKLFEQIIVLKNYYSTEPEK
;
A
#
# COMPACT_ATOMS: atom_id res chain seq x y z
N MET A 1 41.52 38.72 80.65
CA MET A 1 42.28 37.59 80.07
C MET A 1 41.73 37.35 78.67
N PRO A 2 42.46 37.69 77.59
CA PRO A 2 42.02 37.32 76.26
C PRO A 2 42.34 35.84 75.97
N LEU A 3 41.41 35.17 75.29
CA LEU A 3 41.49 33.79 74.84
C LEU A 3 42.69 33.57 73.90
N LEU A 4 43.45 32.50 74.13
CA LEU A 4 44.42 31.96 73.18
C LEU A 4 43.66 31.27 72.03
N ILE A 5 43.41 32.00 70.94
CA ILE A 5 43.15 31.38 69.65
C ILE A 5 44.50 30.85 69.17
N LYS A 6 44.61 29.52 69.07
CA LYS A 6 45.81 28.85 68.56
C LYS A 6 45.86 29.11 67.05
N ASP A 7 46.70 30.03 66.62
CA ASP A 7 46.98 30.27 65.21
C ASP A 7 47.60 29.01 64.60
N TYR A 8 46.77 28.20 63.93
CA TYR A 8 47.26 27.14 63.06
C TYR A 8 48.07 27.79 61.94
N ASN A 9 49.33 27.42 61.80
CA ASN A 9 50.20 27.98 60.77
C ASN A 9 49.80 27.41 59.39
N PHE A 10 48.83 28.06 58.74
CA PHE A 10 48.30 27.67 57.44
C PHE A 10 49.35 27.65 56.33
N SER A 11 50.50 28.32 56.51
CA SER A 11 51.60 28.35 55.54
C SER A 11 52.27 26.98 55.37
N SER A 12 52.51 26.25 56.47
CA SER A 12 53.09 24.89 56.38
C SER A 12 52.08 23.88 55.86
N LEU A 13 50.79 24.08 56.13
CA LEU A 13 49.71 23.23 55.63
C LEU A 13 49.48 23.43 54.12
N GLY A 14 49.62 24.67 53.63
CA GLY A 14 49.56 25.02 52.20
C GLY A 14 50.69 24.37 51.40
N SER A 15 51.94 24.47 51.88
CA SER A 15 53.10 23.81 51.24
C SER A 15 52.97 22.28 51.16
N LEU A 16 52.40 21.65 52.19
CA LEU A 16 52.13 20.21 52.21
C LEU A 16 51.00 19.84 51.22
N GLY A 17 49.95 20.66 51.17
CA GLY A 17 48.87 20.54 50.20
C GLY A 17 49.35 20.70 48.75
N ASP A 18 50.25 21.64 48.48
CA ASP A 18 50.83 21.87 47.16
C ASP A 18 51.72 20.70 46.71
N THR A 19 52.46 20.10 47.64
CA THR A 19 53.32 18.95 47.35
C THR A 19 52.50 17.69 47.06
N VAL A 20 51.45 17.45 47.85
CA VAL A 20 50.51 16.33 47.64
C VAL A 20 49.68 16.55 46.37
N GLY A 21 49.21 17.76 46.13
CA GLY A 21 48.49 18.14 44.91
C GLY A 21 49.36 18.04 43.66
N GLY A 22 50.62 18.47 43.72
CA GLY A 22 51.57 18.36 42.61
C GLY A 22 51.85 16.92 42.18
N PHE A 23 51.82 15.95 43.12
CA PHE A 23 51.99 14.53 42.82
C PHE A 23 50.69 13.84 42.39
N LEU A 24 49.56 14.18 43.02
CA LEU A 24 48.26 13.56 42.72
C LEU A 24 47.66 14.07 41.40
N ASN A 25 47.86 15.34 41.05
CA ASN A 25 47.21 15.95 39.89
C ASN A 25 47.58 15.27 38.55
N PRO A 26 48.84 14.91 38.26
CA PRO A 26 49.19 14.12 37.07
C PRO A 26 48.55 12.72 37.07
N ILE A 27 48.46 12.04 38.22
CA ILE A 27 47.85 10.71 38.33
C ILE A 27 46.34 10.80 38.04
N ILE A 28 45.67 11.80 38.61
CA ILE A 28 44.25 12.07 38.36
C ILE A 28 44.06 12.42 36.88
N ALA A 29 44.92 13.27 36.29
CA ALA A 29 44.83 13.65 34.90
C ALA A 29 45.01 12.47 33.93
N ILE A 30 45.99 11.60 34.18
CA ILE A 30 46.19 10.37 33.39
C ILE A 30 44.98 9.44 33.52
N SER A 31 44.49 9.24 34.75
CA SER A 31 43.31 8.41 35.01
C SER A 31 42.07 8.97 34.31
N ALA A 32 41.85 10.28 34.35
CA ALA A 32 40.76 10.96 33.67
C ALA A 32 40.87 10.83 32.14
N ALA A 33 42.08 10.97 31.58
CA ALA A 33 42.32 10.78 30.15
C ALA A 33 42.05 9.32 29.71
N MET A 34 42.47 8.34 30.51
CA MET A 34 42.20 6.91 30.24
C MET A 34 40.70 6.60 30.29
N LEU A 35 39.98 7.09 31.30
CA LEU A 35 38.53 6.90 31.41
C LEU A 35 37.78 7.60 30.27
N THR A 36 38.21 8.81 29.89
CA THR A 36 37.66 9.55 28.75
C THR A 36 37.89 8.79 27.43
N PHE A 37 39.10 8.27 27.22
CA PHE A 37 39.41 7.42 26.06
C PHE A 37 38.52 6.17 26.03
N LEU A 38 38.36 5.49 27.16
CA LEU A 38 37.51 4.31 27.25
C LEU A 38 36.04 4.64 26.97
N ALA A 39 35.54 5.76 27.49
CA ALA A 39 34.19 6.23 27.21
C ALA A 39 33.98 6.48 25.71
N PHE A 40 34.92 7.16 25.04
CA PHE A 40 34.86 7.37 23.60
C PHE A 40 34.99 6.07 22.81
N TYR A 41 35.80 5.11 23.26
CA TYR A 41 35.92 3.80 22.62
C TYR A 41 34.61 3.02 22.67
N ILE A 42 33.95 2.99 23.83
CA ILE A 42 32.62 2.35 23.99
C ILE A 42 31.58 3.06 23.11
N GLN A 43 31.57 4.40 23.08
CA GLN A 43 30.68 5.18 22.21
C GLN A 43 30.92 4.87 20.72
N TYR A 44 32.17 4.75 20.29
CA TYR A 44 32.52 4.38 18.93
C TYR A 44 31.96 3.00 18.54
N GLN A 45 32.11 2.00 19.41
CA GLN A 45 31.54 0.67 19.18
C GLN A 45 30.01 0.69 19.14
N ALA A 46 29.37 1.44 20.02
CA ALA A 46 27.92 1.61 20.03
C ALA A 46 27.42 2.23 18.70
N ASN A 47 28.09 3.26 18.19
CA ASN A 47 27.75 3.91 16.93
C ASN A 47 27.82 2.94 15.74
N ILE A 48 28.81 2.04 15.69
CA ILE A 48 28.89 1.00 14.65
C ILE A 48 27.68 0.07 14.70
N GLN A 49 27.26 -0.34 15.90
CA GLN A 49 26.10 -1.21 16.06
C GLN A 49 24.80 -0.51 15.65
N VAL A 50 24.62 0.75 16.07
CA VAL A 50 23.47 1.57 15.68
C VAL A 50 23.41 1.75 14.16
N GLN A 51 24.54 2.02 13.50
CA GLN A 51 24.57 2.13 12.03
C GLN A 51 24.15 0.83 11.34
N LYS A 52 24.63 -0.32 11.81
CA LYS A 52 24.22 -1.64 11.27
C LYS A 52 22.73 -1.90 11.47
N GLN A 53 22.20 -1.58 12.65
CA GLN A 53 20.78 -1.71 12.94
C GLN A 53 19.94 -0.78 12.07
N PHE A 54 20.38 0.46 11.89
CA PHE A 54 19.69 1.45 11.06
C PHE A 54 19.65 1.05 9.58
N LEU A 55 20.75 0.48 9.05
CA LEU A 55 20.77 -0.05 7.68
C LEU A 55 19.81 -1.23 7.51
N LYS A 56 19.79 -2.15 8.47
CA LYS A 56 18.83 -3.26 8.46
C LYS A 56 17.39 -2.75 8.55
N GLN A 57 17.12 -1.81 9.44
CA GLN A 57 15.79 -1.24 9.61
C GLN A 57 15.31 -0.53 8.33
N GLN A 58 16.15 0.27 7.67
CA GLN A 58 15.79 0.89 6.39
C GLN A 58 15.44 -0.14 5.31
N TYR A 59 16.15 -1.26 5.27
CA TYR A 59 15.85 -2.36 4.35
C TYR A 59 14.49 -3.00 4.67
N ASP A 60 14.25 -3.34 5.94
CA ASP A 60 13.00 -3.95 6.39
C ASP A 60 11.81 -2.99 6.19
N ASP A 61 11.99 -1.69 6.47
CA ASP A 61 11.00 -0.64 6.25
C ASP A 61 10.67 -0.47 4.76
N SER A 62 11.66 -0.55 3.87
CA SER A 62 11.45 -0.49 2.43
C SER A 62 10.60 -1.67 1.93
N ILE A 63 10.86 -2.88 2.43
CA ILE A 63 10.08 -4.08 2.08
C ILE A 63 8.63 -3.92 2.57
N ASN A 64 8.46 -3.52 3.83
CA ASN A 64 7.13 -3.31 4.42
C ASN A 64 6.35 -2.22 3.66
N PHE A 65 7.02 -1.14 3.26
CA PHE A 65 6.42 -0.09 2.47
C PHE A 65 5.94 -0.59 1.10
N GLU A 66 6.76 -1.36 0.39
CA GLU A 66 6.39 -1.96 -0.90
C GLU A 66 5.19 -2.91 -0.76
N TYR A 67 5.23 -3.83 0.21
CA TYR A 67 4.14 -4.76 0.48
C TYR A 67 2.83 -4.02 0.80
N ASN A 68 2.85 -3.04 1.72
CA ASN A 68 1.65 -2.30 2.09
C ASN A 68 1.08 -1.51 0.91
N LYS A 69 1.94 -0.88 0.10
CA LYS A 69 1.52 -0.17 -1.11
C LYS A 69 0.83 -1.09 -2.12
N LEU A 70 1.34 -2.31 -2.33
CA LEU A 70 0.71 -3.28 -3.24
C LEU A 70 -0.61 -3.81 -2.67
N LYS A 71 -0.65 -4.10 -1.38
CA LYS A 71 -1.86 -4.51 -0.67
C LYS A 71 -2.96 -3.45 -0.74
N GLU A 72 -2.62 -2.19 -0.52
CA GLU A 72 -3.55 -1.05 -0.65
C GLU A 72 -4.11 -0.93 -2.08
N ARG A 73 -3.29 -1.14 -3.12
CA ARG A 73 -3.78 -1.15 -4.51
C ARG A 73 -4.85 -2.22 -4.74
N ILE A 74 -4.68 -3.41 -4.17
CA ILE A 74 -5.70 -4.45 -4.27
C ILE A 74 -6.97 -4.03 -3.51
N TYR A 75 -6.83 -3.46 -2.31
CA TYR A 75 -7.99 -2.97 -1.55
C TYR A 75 -8.74 -1.83 -2.24
N LEU A 76 -8.05 -0.94 -2.95
CA LEU A 76 -8.70 0.09 -3.77
C LEU A 76 -9.58 -0.55 -4.86
N ILE A 77 -9.07 -1.58 -5.56
CA ILE A 77 -9.85 -2.32 -6.56
C ILE A 77 -11.08 -2.99 -5.92
N ILE A 78 -10.90 -3.63 -4.75
CA ILE A 78 -12.01 -4.22 -3.99
C ILE A 78 -13.06 -3.16 -3.65
N ASN A 79 -12.62 -2.00 -3.19
CA ASN A 79 -13.49 -0.90 -2.78
C ASN A 79 -14.23 -0.28 -3.97
N GLU A 80 -13.59 -0.12 -5.14
CA GLU A 80 -14.25 0.32 -6.36
C GLU A 80 -15.34 -0.65 -6.81
N VAL A 81 -15.07 -1.96 -6.72
CA VAL A 81 -16.07 -2.99 -6.99
C VAL A 81 -17.24 -2.86 -6.00
N ASP A 82 -16.95 -2.86 -4.69
CA ASP A 82 -17.97 -2.94 -3.65
C ASP A 82 -18.85 -1.69 -3.57
N ASN A 83 -18.29 -0.53 -3.92
CA ASN A 83 -19.04 0.73 -3.97
C ASN A 83 -19.69 1.01 -5.33
N PHE A 84 -19.55 0.12 -6.32
CA PHE A 84 -20.31 0.26 -7.55
C PHE A 84 -21.81 0.16 -7.24
N ASN A 85 -22.60 1.10 -7.76
CA ASN A 85 -24.03 1.16 -7.54
C ASN A 85 -24.75 1.47 -8.84
N VAL A 86 -25.81 0.72 -9.10
CA VAL A 86 -26.67 0.92 -10.27
C VAL A 86 -28.13 0.81 -9.87
N ALA A 87 -28.96 1.68 -10.43
CA ALA A 87 -30.39 1.69 -10.22
C ALA A 87 -31.12 1.34 -11.52
N PHE A 88 -32.03 0.38 -11.41
CA PHE A 88 -32.93 -0.03 -12.47
C PHE A 88 -34.31 0.52 -12.20
N HIS A 89 -34.95 1.03 -13.25
CA HIS A 89 -36.32 1.48 -13.23
C HIS A 89 -37.16 0.62 -14.16
N GLU A 90 -38.23 0.01 -13.64
CA GLU A 90 -39.08 -0.91 -14.42
C GLU A 90 -38.29 -2.04 -15.12
N GLY A 91 -37.20 -2.49 -14.50
CA GLY A 91 -36.33 -3.54 -15.05
C GLY A 91 -35.40 -3.07 -16.19
N LYS A 92 -35.34 -1.76 -16.47
CA LYS A 92 -34.39 -1.17 -17.42
C LYS A 92 -33.43 -0.21 -16.72
N LEU A 93 -32.22 -0.13 -17.24
CA LEU A 93 -31.21 0.81 -16.76
C LEU A 93 -31.48 2.17 -17.42
N ILE A 94 -31.57 3.24 -16.64
CA ILE A 94 -31.86 4.59 -17.16
C ILE A 94 -30.58 5.16 -17.78
N SER A 95 -30.58 5.38 -19.09
CA SER A 95 -29.41 5.84 -19.86
C SER A 95 -29.41 7.33 -20.17
N LYS A 96 -30.59 7.94 -20.18
CA LYS A 96 -30.79 9.34 -20.54
C LYS A 96 -31.68 10.06 -19.54
N LEU A 97 -31.49 11.38 -19.46
CA LEU A 97 -32.27 12.23 -18.57
C LEU A 97 -33.78 12.21 -18.90
N ASN A 98 -34.14 11.99 -20.17
CA ASN A 98 -35.53 11.89 -20.62
C ASN A 98 -36.19 10.53 -20.35
N GLU A 99 -35.40 9.50 -20.00
CA GLU A 99 -35.89 8.20 -19.54
C GLU A 99 -36.19 8.21 -18.03
N ILE A 100 -35.87 9.31 -17.34
CA ILE A 100 -36.25 9.50 -15.94
C ILE A 100 -37.77 9.70 -15.88
N PRO A 101 -38.50 8.80 -15.20
CA PRO A 101 -39.95 8.90 -15.11
C PRO A 101 -40.36 10.13 -14.33
N LYS A 102 -41.37 10.86 -14.82
CA LYS A 102 -41.92 12.05 -14.17
C LYS A 102 -42.71 11.72 -12.89
N THR A 103 -43.22 10.49 -12.77
CA THR A 103 -43.94 9.99 -11.60
C THR A 103 -43.75 8.48 -11.45
N GLY A 104 -43.44 8.02 -10.23
CA GLY A 104 -43.64 6.67 -9.68
C GLY A 104 -43.34 5.44 -10.56
N GLY A 105 -42.42 4.58 -10.11
CA GLY A 105 -42.21 3.22 -10.62
C GLY A 105 -41.24 2.44 -9.73
N LYS A 106 -41.22 1.10 -9.84
CA LYS A 106 -40.36 0.25 -9.00
C LYS A 106 -38.89 0.50 -9.35
N LYS A 107 -38.12 0.91 -8.33
CA LYS A 107 -36.67 1.09 -8.40
C LYS A 107 -35.99 -0.09 -7.73
N TYR A 108 -35.06 -0.73 -8.44
CA TYR A 108 -34.22 -1.78 -7.89
C TYR A 108 -32.78 -1.29 -7.87
N ASN A 109 -32.18 -1.27 -6.69
CA ASN A 109 -30.79 -0.86 -6.52
C ASN A 109 -29.94 -2.13 -6.36
N PHE A 110 -28.87 -2.21 -7.14
CA PHE A 110 -27.88 -3.25 -7.02
C PHE A 110 -26.52 -2.60 -6.75
N SER A 111 -25.76 -3.23 -5.87
CA SER A 111 -24.43 -2.77 -5.51
C SER A 111 -23.39 -3.86 -5.69
N GLY A 112 -22.12 -3.48 -5.62
CA GLY A 112 -21.01 -4.41 -5.68
C GLY A 112 -20.92 -5.15 -7.01
N VAL A 113 -20.45 -6.40 -6.92
CA VAL A 113 -20.34 -7.34 -8.04
C VAL A 113 -21.67 -7.57 -8.75
N GLN A 114 -22.79 -7.63 -8.02
CA GLN A 114 -24.11 -7.83 -8.63
C GLN A 114 -24.50 -6.65 -9.52
N GLY A 115 -24.28 -5.42 -9.02
CA GLY A 115 -24.52 -4.21 -9.79
C GLY A 115 -23.67 -4.15 -11.06
N LEU A 116 -22.36 -4.43 -10.95
CA LEU A 116 -21.45 -4.45 -12.10
C LEU A 116 -21.88 -5.47 -13.15
N ASN A 117 -22.20 -6.69 -12.73
CA ASN A 117 -22.58 -7.77 -13.63
C ASN A 117 -23.86 -7.42 -14.40
N LEU A 118 -24.88 -6.91 -13.71
CA LEU A 118 -26.13 -6.48 -14.33
C LEU A 118 -25.92 -5.30 -15.28
N PHE A 119 -25.11 -4.31 -14.88
CA PHE A 119 -24.75 -3.19 -15.75
C PHE A 119 -24.11 -3.68 -17.05
N LEU A 120 -23.11 -4.56 -16.98
CA LEU A 120 -22.40 -5.06 -18.17
C LEU A 120 -23.32 -5.88 -19.08
N ILE A 121 -24.20 -6.70 -18.53
CA ILE A 121 -25.18 -7.46 -19.32
C ILE A 121 -26.02 -6.49 -20.16
N GLU A 122 -26.53 -5.44 -19.53
CA GLU A 122 -27.38 -4.44 -20.17
C GLU A 122 -26.62 -3.58 -21.17
N TYR A 123 -25.42 -3.11 -20.81
CA TYR A 123 -24.55 -2.33 -21.67
C TYR A 123 -24.25 -3.06 -22.98
N PHE A 124 -23.83 -4.33 -22.91
CA PHE A 124 -23.51 -5.09 -24.12
C PHE A 124 -24.76 -5.50 -24.91
N ARG A 125 -25.92 -5.64 -24.27
CA ARG A 125 -27.20 -5.80 -24.98
C ARG A 125 -27.52 -4.56 -25.79
N ASP A 126 -27.51 -3.39 -25.14
CA ASP A 126 -27.79 -2.09 -25.76
C ASP A 126 -26.78 -1.74 -26.87
N LYS A 127 -25.48 -1.97 -26.64
CA LYS A 127 -24.42 -1.81 -27.66
C LYS A 127 -24.75 -2.62 -28.92
N LYS A 128 -25.07 -3.92 -28.78
CA LYS A 128 -25.42 -4.79 -29.92
C LYS A 128 -26.67 -4.32 -30.66
N GLU A 129 -27.67 -3.79 -29.96
CA GLU A 129 -28.89 -3.24 -30.56
C GLU A 129 -28.59 -1.95 -31.34
N LYS A 130 -27.83 -1.03 -30.75
CA LYS A 130 -27.44 0.24 -31.37
C LYS A 130 -26.50 0.07 -32.57
N GLU A 131 -25.56 -0.87 -32.51
CA GLU A 131 -24.68 -1.20 -33.64
C GLU A 131 -25.47 -1.71 -34.85
N LYS A 132 -26.49 -2.56 -34.62
CA LYS A 132 -27.41 -3.00 -35.69
C LYS A 132 -28.18 -1.83 -36.31
N ASN A 133 -28.56 -0.84 -35.50
CA ASN A 133 -29.35 0.31 -35.94
C ASN A 133 -28.51 1.50 -36.42
N LYS A 134 -27.17 1.40 -36.45
CA LYS A 134 -26.23 2.49 -36.78
C LYS A 134 -26.39 3.76 -35.93
N ASP A 135 -26.95 3.64 -34.72
CA ASP A 135 -27.20 4.76 -33.79
C ASP A 135 -26.31 4.68 -32.54
N PHE A 136 -25.18 3.96 -32.62
CA PHE A 136 -24.24 3.89 -31.51
C PHE A 136 -23.51 5.23 -31.35
N LYS A 137 -23.80 5.94 -30.25
CA LYS A 137 -23.12 7.16 -29.86
C LYS A 137 -22.23 6.88 -28.66
N PHE A 138 -20.93 7.12 -28.83
CA PHE A 138 -19.92 6.95 -27.77
C PHE A 138 -20.06 7.96 -26.62
N ASP A 139 -20.89 9.01 -26.79
CA ASP A 139 -21.08 10.09 -25.82
C ASP A 139 -22.21 9.85 -24.81
N ASP A 140 -22.71 8.61 -24.68
CA ASP A 140 -23.74 8.31 -23.68
C ASP A 140 -23.16 7.93 -22.30
N SER A 141 -23.99 8.11 -21.27
CA SER A 141 -23.62 7.86 -19.88
C SER A 141 -23.22 6.39 -19.65
N PHE A 142 -23.78 5.47 -20.44
CA PHE A 142 -23.47 4.04 -20.37
C PHE A 142 -22.06 3.75 -20.85
N HIS A 143 -21.65 4.32 -21.96
CA HIS A 143 -20.28 4.16 -22.45
C HIS A 143 -19.27 4.68 -21.42
N SER A 144 -19.55 5.81 -20.77
CA SER A 144 -18.69 6.35 -19.72
C SER A 144 -18.55 5.42 -18.51
N VAL A 145 -19.65 4.78 -18.07
CA VAL A 145 -19.60 3.79 -16.98
C VAL A 145 -18.84 2.53 -17.41
N ALA A 146 -19.04 2.06 -18.65
CA ALA A 146 -18.28 0.94 -19.21
C ALA A 146 -16.77 1.25 -19.29
N LEU A 147 -16.37 2.47 -19.64
CA LEU A 147 -14.97 2.90 -19.61
C LEU A 147 -14.39 2.87 -18.20
N ASN A 148 -15.16 3.22 -17.16
CA ASN A 148 -14.71 3.08 -15.77
C ASN A 148 -14.49 1.61 -15.40
N ILE A 149 -15.35 0.70 -15.86
CA ILE A 149 -15.16 -0.74 -15.66
C ILE A 149 -13.94 -1.24 -16.43
N ASN A 150 -13.67 -0.73 -17.63
CA ASN A 150 -12.42 -1.02 -18.36
C ASN A 150 -11.20 -0.61 -17.55
N ASN A 151 -11.23 0.60 -16.97
CA ASN A 151 -10.14 1.10 -16.13
C ASN A 151 -9.94 0.22 -14.89
N LEU A 152 -11.02 -0.26 -14.28
CA LEU A 152 -10.94 -1.20 -13.16
C LEU A 152 -10.23 -2.52 -13.56
N LEU A 153 -10.55 -3.07 -14.72
CA LEU A 153 -9.88 -4.27 -15.25
C LEU A 153 -8.38 -4.01 -15.54
N ILE A 154 -8.06 -2.83 -16.09
CA ILE A 154 -6.67 -2.40 -16.32
C ILE A 154 -5.91 -2.26 -15.00
N LEU A 155 -6.53 -1.66 -13.98
CA LEU A 155 -5.94 -1.53 -12.65
C LEU A 155 -5.66 -2.89 -12.02
N PHE A 156 -6.61 -3.82 -12.12
CA PHE A 156 -6.42 -5.19 -11.66
C PHE A 156 -5.30 -5.90 -12.41
N TYR A 157 -5.25 -5.78 -13.74
CA TYR A 157 -4.15 -6.32 -14.55
C TYR A 157 -2.79 -5.76 -14.12
N ASN A 158 -2.69 -4.43 -13.97
CA ASN A 158 -1.44 -3.79 -13.59
C ASN A 158 -1.01 -4.20 -12.17
N ALA A 159 -1.95 -4.34 -11.24
CA ALA A 159 -1.66 -4.84 -9.90
C ALA A 159 -1.14 -6.28 -9.95
N HIS A 160 -1.79 -7.14 -10.74
CA HIS A 160 -1.36 -8.52 -10.96
C HIS A 160 0.07 -8.59 -11.49
N ILE A 161 0.38 -7.93 -12.61
CA ILE A 161 1.75 -7.95 -13.19
C ILE A 161 2.77 -7.37 -12.20
N THR A 162 2.46 -6.26 -11.54
CA THR A 162 3.38 -5.64 -10.57
C THR A 162 3.71 -6.58 -9.41
N ILE A 163 2.73 -7.35 -8.93
CA ILE A 163 2.94 -8.31 -7.84
C ILE A 163 3.74 -9.50 -8.34
N MET A 164 3.40 -10.06 -9.50
CA MET A 164 4.14 -11.18 -10.10
C MET A 164 5.61 -10.84 -10.34
N ASP A 165 5.90 -9.60 -10.74
CA ASP A 165 7.27 -9.11 -11.00
C ASP A 165 7.96 -8.53 -9.75
N SER A 166 7.29 -8.50 -8.59
CA SER A 166 7.83 -7.87 -7.39
C SER A 166 9.01 -8.64 -6.79
N SER A 167 9.93 -7.91 -6.15
CA SER A 167 11.07 -8.51 -5.44
C SER A 167 10.76 -8.94 -4.00
N LEU A 168 9.48 -8.89 -3.62
CA LEU A 168 9.02 -9.24 -2.28
C LEU A 168 9.33 -10.71 -1.99
N LYS A 169 9.86 -10.96 -0.79
CA LYS A 169 10.12 -12.31 -0.30
C LYS A 169 8.89 -12.89 0.39
N GLU A 170 8.89 -14.20 0.52
CA GLU A 170 7.93 -14.91 1.37
C GLU A 170 7.98 -14.42 2.83
N PRO A 171 6.83 -14.30 3.53
CA PRO A 171 5.47 -14.71 3.12
C PRO A 171 4.65 -13.63 2.38
N TYR A 172 5.20 -12.42 2.21
CA TYR A 172 4.46 -11.26 1.70
C TYR A 172 3.96 -11.46 0.26
N HIS A 173 4.78 -12.09 -0.58
CA HIS A 173 4.44 -12.32 -1.98
C HIS A 173 3.26 -13.30 -2.12
N ASN A 174 3.29 -14.43 -1.41
CA ASN A 174 2.17 -15.39 -1.40
C ASN A 174 0.87 -14.77 -0.91
N GLU A 175 0.90 -13.98 0.17
CA GLU A 175 -0.34 -13.33 0.66
C GLU A 175 -0.96 -12.41 -0.40
N LEU A 176 -0.14 -11.65 -1.15
CA LEU A 176 -0.62 -10.79 -2.22
C LEU A 176 -1.20 -11.60 -3.40
N ILE A 177 -0.59 -12.74 -3.74
CA ILE A 177 -1.11 -13.65 -4.77
C ILE A 177 -2.46 -14.24 -4.34
N GLU A 178 -2.58 -14.71 -3.09
CA GLU A 178 -3.84 -15.23 -2.55
C GLU A 178 -4.94 -14.16 -2.58
N LEU A 179 -4.60 -12.93 -2.21
CA LEU A 179 -5.54 -11.81 -2.24
C LEU A 179 -5.96 -11.46 -3.68
N LEU A 180 -5.02 -11.46 -4.63
CA LEU A 180 -5.33 -11.29 -6.06
C LEU A 180 -6.25 -12.39 -6.59
N ALA A 181 -5.98 -13.64 -6.23
CA ALA A 181 -6.81 -14.78 -6.63
C ALA A 181 -8.24 -14.64 -6.08
N TYR A 182 -8.39 -14.26 -4.80
CA TYR A 182 -9.68 -13.95 -4.22
C TYR A 182 -10.42 -12.86 -5.01
N VAL A 183 -9.75 -11.74 -5.31
CA VAL A 183 -10.37 -10.66 -6.10
C VAL A 183 -10.75 -11.12 -7.50
N TYR A 184 -9.91 -11.92 -8.16
CA TYR A 184 -10.24 -12.48 -9.46
C TYR A 184 -11.51 -13.33 -9.37
N TYR A 185 -11.52 -14.38 -8.56
CA TYR A 185 -12.62 -15.34 -8.56
C TYR A 185 -13.95 -14.75 -8.07
N PHE A 186 -13.92 -13.86 -7.08
CA PHE A 186 -15.14 -13.37 -6.45
C PHE A 186 -15.62 -12.03 -6.98
N LYS A 187 -14.77 -11.23 -7.64
CA LYS A 187 -15.12 -9.86 -8.05
C LYS A 187 -14.92 -9.59 -9.54
N ILE A 188 -13.84 -10.10 -10.14
CA ILE A 188 -13.43 -9.71 -11.49
C ILE A 188 -13.75 -10.77 -12.56
N GLY A 189 -13.82 -12.05 -12.19
CA GLY A 189 -13.89 -13.18 -13.11
C GLY A 189 -15.09 -13.10 -14.05
N PHE A 190 -16.27 -12.70 -13.55
CA PHE A 190 -17.44 -12.48 -14.41
C PHE A 190 -17.19 -11.36 -15.44
N LEU A 191 -16.59 -10.24 -15.02
CA LEU A 191 -16.27 -9.13 -15.92
C LEU A 191 -15.35 -9.61 -17.04
N VAL A 192 -14.27 -10.31 -16.69
CA VAL A 192 -13.32 -10.91 -17.64
C VAL A 192 -14.02 -11.80 -18.67
N GLU A 193 -14.83 -12.75 -18.22
CA GLU A 193 -15.58 -13.64 -19.12
C GLU A 193 -16.56 -12.88 -20.02
N HIS A 194 -17.23 -11.88 -19.47
CA HIS A 194 -18.24 -11.12 -20.21
C HIS A 194 -17.61 -10.19 -21.25
N TYR A 195 -16.47 -9.58 -20.96
CA TYR A 195 -15.71 -8.80 -21.95
C TYR A 195 -15.15 -9.69 -23.06
N ILE A 196 -14.55 -10.84 -22.76
CA ILE A 196 -14.04 -11.76 -23.80
C ILE A 196 -15.15 -12.14 -24.81
N LYS A 197 -16.37 -12.36 -24.32
CA LYS A 197 -17.51 -12.74 -25.17
C LYS A 197 -18.06 -11.60 -26.02
N ASN A 198 -17.87 -10.34 -25.61
CA ASN A 198 -18.56 -9.20 -26.22
C ASN A 198 -17.64 -8.13 -26.81
N ASP A 199 -16.35 -8.15 -26.50
CA ASP A 199 -15.34 -7.20 -26.98
C ASP A 199 -13.99 -7.91 -27.22
N PRO A 200 -13.84 -8.62 -28.36
CA PRO A 200 -12.77 -9.60 -28.55
C PRO A 200 -11.44 -9.00 -29.07
N SER A 201 -11.27 -7.68 -29.09
CA SER A 201 -10.10 -7.06 -29.70
C SER A 201 -9.56 -5.84 -28.93
N GLY A 202 -8.31 -5.49 -29.21
CA GLY A 202 -7.62 -4.34 -28.62
C GLY A 202 -6.81 -4.68 -27.37
N LYS A 203 -6.14 -3.65 -26.83
CA LYS A 203 -5.19 -3.80 -25.71
C LYS A 203 -5.83 -4.37 -24.44
N LEU A 204 -7.05 -3.93 -24.12
CA LEU A 204 -7.79 -4.45 -22.95
C LEU A 204 -8.04 -5.95 -23.09
N PHE A 205 -8.38 -6.42 -24.30
CA PHE A 205 -8.60 -7.83 -24.56
C PHE A 205 -7.33 -8.65 -24.30
N GLU A 206 -6.17 -8.21 -24.79
CA GLU A 206 -4.89 -8.87 -24.51
C GLU A 206 -4.61 -9.00 -23.01
N GLN A 207 -4.85 -7.92 -22.24
CA GLN A 207 -4.68 -7.91 -20.79
C GLN A 207 -5.64 -8.88 -20.09
N ILE A 208 -6.90 -8.92 -20.52
CA ILE A 208 -7.92 -9.82 -19.98
C ILE A 208 -7.58 -11.29 -20.28
N ILE A 209 -7.02 -11.60 -21.45
CA ILE A 209 -6.58 -12.95 -21.79
C ILE A 209 -5.42 -13.39 -20.89
N VAL A 210 -4.46 -12.51 -20.59
CA VAL A 210 -3.39 -12.83 -19.62
C VAL A 210 -3.98 -13.20 -18.26
N LEU A 211 -4.91 -12.39 -17.75
CA LEU A 211 -5.57 -12.67 -16.47
C LEU A 211 -6.33 -13.99 -16.53
N LYS A 212 -7.14 -14.21 -17.56
CA LYS A 212 -7.88 -15.46 -17.72
C LYS A 212 -6.95 -16.65 -17.70
N ASN A 213 -5.86 -16.63 -18.47
CA ASN A 213 -4.94 -17.75 -18.54
C ASN A 213 -4.28 -18.03 -17.18
N TYR A 214 -3.87 -16.99 -16.46
CA TYR A 214 -3.25 -17.14 -15.15
C TYR A 214 -4.20 -17.76 -14.11
N TYR A 215 -5.46 -17.32 -14.06
CA TYR A 215 -6.44 -17.79 -13.08
C TYR A 215 -7.34 -18.95 -13.58
N SER A 216 -7.13 -19.46 -14.80
CA SER A 216 -7.86 -20.64 -15.31
C SER A 216 -7.17 -21.95 -14.97
N THR A 217 -5.88 -21.93 -14.64
CA THR A 217 -5.21 -23.11 -14.09
C THR A 217 -5.68 -23.28 -12.66
N GLU A 218 -6.46 -24.34 -12.39
CA GLU A 218 -6.72 -24.75 -11.01
C GLU A 218 -5.37 -24.81 -10.27
N PRO A 219 -5.27 -24.27 -9.04
CA PRO A 219 -4.10 -24.57 -8.23
C PRO A 219 -4.06 -26.10 -8.11
N GLU A 220 -2.98 -26.72 -8.58
CA GLU A 220 -2.71 -28.12 -8.30
C GLU A 220 -2.88 -28.31 -6.78
N LYS A 221 -3.93 -29.04 -6.41
CA LYS A 221 -4.26 -29.37 -5.03
C LYS A 221 -3.21 -30.32 -4.44
#